data_AF-A8PA66-F1
#
_entry.id   AF-A8PA66-F1
#
_cell.length_a   1.000
_cell.length_b   1.000
_cell.length_c   1.000
_cell.angle_alpha   90.00
_cell.angle_beta   90.00
_cell.angle_gamma   90.00
#
_symmetry.space_group_name_H-M   'P 1'
#
loop_
_entity.id
_entity.type
_entity.pdbx_description
1 polymer ?
#
loop_
_entity_poly.entity_id
_entity_poly.type
_entity_poly.pdbx_seq_one_letter_code
_entity_poly.pdbx_strand_id
1 'polypeptide(L)'
;MDSSERTSPTTSVLYSYPAVIPHRVEMLSPLLAARCIEGLPRGEEGDDHEPQDTTDSYIQIAIEVTFPNLVQAFLDDAFARALRWQEENPVDPEFQDEDDQFLAEFASIFFRTPLSQSTLAGHGLPPFSNVATACLKIRGPIWMEVVAIDDLGVSAFVLEKVRIERQKYIFDRISQAARERRVLSREESAAIRASLPKYPRKTLHFRLTDGSQEIDAYEINGPLPHISLDETYVGHKLRLENFHIISGKAYIMPSNVAEIGVIPPQLWDGMHTVSPHTRMEKEVRLCQELDVGLQDLYDLTSLWGLNCETIVES
;
A
#
# COMPACT_ATOMS: atom_id res chain seq x y z
N MET A 1 -28.30 -6.68 -60.88
CA MET A 1 -27.03 -6.74 -60.13
C MET A 1 -26.73 -5.31 -59.74
N ASP A 2 -27.16 -4.93 -58.54
CA ASP A 2 -26.96 -3.58 -58.01
C ASP A 2 -26.65 -3.76 -56.52
N SER A 3 -25.35 -3.79 -56.22
CA SER A 3 -24.80 -4.06 -54.90
C SER A 3 -24.65 -2.74 -54.14
N SER A 4 -25.65 -2.41 -53.33
CA SER A 4 -25.58 -1.27 -52.41
C SER A 4 -24.69 -1.62 -51.22
N GLU A 5 -23.47 -1.10 -51.19
CA GLU A 5 -22.61 -1.08 -50.00
C GLU A 5 -23.23 -0.17 -48.93
N ARG A 6 -23.61 -0.77 -47.80
CA ARG A 6 -23.96 -0.04 -46.59
C ARG A 6 -22.67 0.25 -45.82
N THR A 7 -22.25 1.49 -45.83
CA THR A 7 -21.20 2.00 -44.94
C THR A 7 -21.82 2.37 -43.59
N SER A 8 -21.35 1.71 -42.53
CA SER A 8 -21.70 2.03 -41.14
C SER A 8 -20.93 3.28 -40.68
N PRO A 9 -21.54 4.20 -39.91
CA PRO A 9 -20.83 5.36 -39.39
C PRO A 9 -19.92 4.94 -38.23
N THR A 10 -18.61 5.09 -38.41
CA THR A 10 -17.62 4.98 -37.35
C THR A 10 -17.58 6.29 -36.57
N THR A 11 -18.25 6.33 -35.43
CA THR A 11 -18.14 7.44 -34.48
C THR A 11 -16.81 7.35 -33.74
N SER A 12 -15.79 8.05 -34.25
CA SER A 12 -14.52 8.25 -33.56
C SER A 12 -14.69 9.35 -32.50
N VAL A 13 -14.80 8.93 -31.24
CA VAL A 13 -14.69 9.84 -30.09
C VAL A 13 -13.21 10.13 -29.87
N LEU A 14 -12.76 11.30 -30.33
CA LEU A 14 -11.44 11.84 -30.05
C LEU A 14 -11.35 12.19 -28.56
N TYR A 15 -10.70 11.34 -27.77
CA TYR A 15 -10.28 11.68 -26.41
C TYR A 15 -9.08 12.61 -26.48
N SER A 16 -9.30 13.88 -26.16
CA SER A 16 -8.22 14.82 -25.87
C SER A 16 -7.58 14.44 -24.53
N TYR A 17 -6.27 14.16 -24.54
CA TYR A 17 -5.47 13.98 -23.33
C TYR A 17 -5.54 15.26 -22.46
N PRO A 18 -5.86 15.17 -21.16
CA PRO A 18 -5.67 16.31 -20.27
C PRO A 18 -4.17 16.56 -20.08
N ALA A 19 -3.85 17.86 -19.99
CA ALA A 19 -2.52 18.41 -19.88
C ALA A 19 -1.73 17.87 -18.68
N VAL A 20 -0.41 17.88 -18.84
CA VAL A 20 0.68 17.82 -17.85
C VAL A 20 0.19 17.68 -16.39
N ILE A 21 0.32 16.47 -15.85
CA ILE A 21 0.15 16.17 -14.43
C ILE A 21 1.27 16.89 -13.67
N PRO A 22 0.97 17.71 -12.65
CA PRO A 22 2.00 18.36 -11.85
C PRO A 22 2.85 17.30 -11.15
N HIS A 23 4.16 17.37 -11.34
CA HIS A 23 5.11 16.64 -10.52
C HIS A 23 5.00 17.18 -9.09
N ARG A 24 4.69 16.28 -8.14
CA ARG A 24 4.57 16.54 -6.70
C ARG A 24 3.24 17.22 -6.31
N VAL A 25 2.25 16.40 -5.98
CA VAL A 25 1.19 16.82 -5.06
C VAL A 25 1.88 16.96 -3.71
N GLU A 26 2.06 18.20 -3.25
CA GLU A 26 2.31 18.45 -1.83
C GLU A 26 1.09 17.91 -1.09
N MET A 27 1.26 16.76 -0.43
CA MET A 27 0.23 16.21 0.44
C MET A 27 -0.06 17.29 1.48
N LEU A 28 -1.31 17.75 1.54
CA LEU A 28 -1.74 18.56 2.66
C LEU A 28 -1.58 17.69 3.90
N SER A 29 -0.61 18.05 4.74
CA SER A 29 -0.40 17.36 6.00
C SER A 29 -1.72 17.33 6.78
N PRO A 30 -2.12 16.20 7.38
CA PRO A 30 -3.25 16.12 8.31
C PRO A 30 -3.24 17.25 9.37
N LEU A 31 -2.06 17.80 9.67
CA LEU A 31 -1.81 18.94 10.54
C LEU A 31 -2.55 20.23 10.14
N LEU A 32 -2.77 20.48 8.84
CA LEU A 32 -3.43 21.71 8.38
C LEU A 32 -4.90 21.75 8.76
N ALA A 33 -5.58 20.60 8.80
CA ALA A 33 -6.99 20.52 9.19
C ALA A 33 -7.17 20.72 10.70
N ALA A 34 -6.26 20.21 11.52
CA ALA A 34 -6.32 20.32 12.99
C ALA A 34 -5.96 21.74 13.48
N ARG A 35 -4.90 22.36 12.95
CA ARG A 35 -4.50 23.73 13.33
C ARG A 35 -5.55 24.80 13.02
N CYS A 36 -6.47 24.56 12.08
CA CYS A 36 -7.56 25.48 11.78
C CYS A 36 -8.63 25.58 12.88
N ILE A 37 -8.71 24.63 13.81
CA ILE A 37 -9.76 24.57 14.83
C ILE A 37 -9.44 25.50 16.03
N GLU A 38 -8.17 25.81 16.30
CA GLU A 38 -7.75 26.54 17.51
C GLU A 38 -7.73 28.08 17.36
N GLY A 39 -7.96 28.63 16.16
CA GLY A 39 -7.86 30.07 15.87
C GLY A 39 -9.02 30.96 16.35
N LEU A 40 -9.74 30.61 17.43
CA LEU A 40 -10.82 31.43 17.98
C LEU A 40 -10.28 32.44 19.03
N PRO A 41 -10.62 33.75 18.94
CA PRO A 41 -10.01 34.77 19.77
C PRO A 41 -10.38 34.61 21.25
N ARG A 42 -9.37 34.41 22.10
CA ARG A 42 -9.50 34.42 23.57
C ARG A 42 -9.76 35.85 24.04
N GLY A 43 -10.90 36.05 24.69
CA GLY A 43 -11.22 37.28 25.42
C GLY A 43 -10.28 37.44 26.63
N GLU A 44 -9.75 38.64 26.79
CA GLU A 44 -8.86 39.04 27.88
C GLU A 44 -9.65 39.16 29.21
N GLU A 45 -9.69 38.11 30.02
CA GLU A 45 -9.96 38.25 31.46
C GLU A 45 -8.95 37.43 32.25
N GLY A 46 -8.23 38.11 33.15
CA GLY A 46 -7.14 37.56 33.94
C GLY A 46 -7.65 36.65 35.04
N ASP A 47 -7.30 35.38 34.93
CA ASP A 47 -7.35 34.42 36.02
C ASP A 47 -6.05 33.60 35.96
N ASP A 48 -5.35 33.47 37.11
CA ASP A 48 -4.09 32.75 37.27
C ASP A 48 -4.32 31.22 37.21
N HIS A 49 -4.93 30.75 36.13
CA HIS A 49 -5.05 29.32 35.85
C HIS A 49 -3.74 28.79 35.29
N GLU A 50 -3.10 27.94 36.10
CA GLU A 50 -2.01 27.07 35.68
C GLU A 50 -2.41 26.41 34.35
N PRO A 51 -1.64 26.60 33.27
CA PRO A 51 -2.01 26.09 31.95
C PRO A 51 -2.07 24.58 32.04
N GLN A 52 -3.29 24.03 32.02
CA GLN A 52 -3.48 22.60 31.80
C GLN A 52 -2.76 22.23 30.51
N ASP A 53 -1.96 21.18 30.58
CA ASP A 53 -1.16 20.67 29.48
C ASP A 53 -2.08 20.29 28.31
N THR A 54 -2.23 21.21 27.35
CA THR A 54 -3.12 21.08 26.19
C THR A 54 -2.46 20.33 25.04
N THR A 55 -1.16 20.02 25.17
CA THR A 55 -0.32 19.44 24.11
C THR A 55 -0.75 18.00 23.79
N ASP A 56 -0.99 17.20 24.82
CA ASP A 56 -1.53 15.83 24.69
C ASP A 56 -2.88 15.79 23.97
N SER A 57 -3.67 16.87 24.08
CA SER A 57 -4.96 16.98 23.42
C SER A 57 -4.84 17.12 21.90
N TYR A 58 -3.82 17.81 21.37
CA TYR A 58 -3.72 18.06 19.92
C TYR A 58 -3.32 16.80 19.14
N ILE A 59 -2.29 16.09 19.61
CA ILE A 59 -1.80 14.85 18.95
C ILE A 59 -2.90 13.80 18.93
N GLN A 60 -3.61 13.65 20.04
CA GLN A 60 -4.73 12.72 20.12
C GLN A 60 -5.85 13.08 19.12
N ILE A 61 -6.24 14.36 19.05
CA ILE A 61 -7.25 14.82 18.07
C ILE A 61 -6.77 14.56 16.63
N ALA A 62 -5.51 14.85 16.32
CA ALA A 62 -4.95 14.63 14.99
C ALA A 62 -5.00 13.14 14.60
N ILE A 63 -4.66 12.24 15.52
CA ILE A 63 -4.72 10.79 15.31
C ILE A 63 -6.17 10.33 15.13
N GLU A 64 -7.10 10.75 15.98
CA GLU A 64 -8.51 10.35 15.90
C GLU A 64 -9.17 10.82 14.60
N VAL A 65 -8.84 12.03 14.13
CA VAL A 65 -9.35 12.59 12.88
C VAL A 65 -8.75 11.87 11.66
N THR A 66 -7.48 11.47 11.72
CA THR A 66 -6.75 10.87 10.59
C THR A 66 -7.02 9.36 10.48
N PHE A 67 -7.10 8.68 11.61
CA PHE A 67 -7.25 7.23 11.72
C PHE A 67 -8.54 6.91 12.49
N PRO A 68 -9.71 7.11 11.86
CA PRO A 68 -10.96 6.79 12.52
C PRO A 68 -11.04 5.28 12.77
N ASN A 69 -11.66 4.92 13.89
CA ASN A 69 -11.99 3.53 14.25
C ASN A 69 -10.81 2.64 14.64
N LEU A 70 -9.72 3.19 15.17
CA LEU A 70 -8.66 2.38 15.76
C LEU A 70 -9.14 1.69 17.06
N VAL A 71 -8.66 0.47 17.31
CA VAL A 71 -8.91 -0.24 18.57
C VAL A 71 -8.06 0.40 19.67
N GLN A 72 -8.63 0.60 20.87
CA GLN A 72 -7.91 1.21 21.99
C GLN A 72 -6.59 0.49 22.32
N ALA A 73 -6.59 -0.85 22.33
CA ALA A 73 -5.39 -1.62 22.59
C ALA A 73 -4.27 -1.38 21.56
N PHE A 74 -4.62 -1.13 20.30
CA PHE A 74 -3.66 -0.74 19.28
C PHE A 74 -3.16 0.69 19.51
N LEU A 75 -4.05 1.63 19.84
CA LEU A 75 -3.67 3.00 20.17
C LEU A 75 -2.64 3.01 21.29
N ASP A 76 -2.95 2.37 22.42
CA ASP A 76 -2.08 2.33 23.61
C ASP A 76 -0.67 1.78 23.26
N ASP A 77 -0.58 0.68 22.50
CA ASP A 77 0.70 0.12 22.05
C ASP A 77 1.44 1.06 21.07
N ALA A 78 0.72 1.62 20.09
CA ALA A 78 1.30 2.50 19.09
C ALA A 78 1.85 3.79 19.72
N PHE A 79 1.12 4.41 20.65
CA PHE A 79 1.58 5.55 21.44
C PHE A 79 2.84 5.19 22.24
N ALA A 80 2.81 4.10 23.00
CA ALA A 80 3.95 3.68 23.81
C ALA A 80 5.20 3.34 22.97
N ARG A 81 5.03 2.91 21.71
CA ARG A 81 6.13 2.65 20.79
C ARG A 81 6.65 3.92 20.12
N ALA A 82 5.78 4.81 19.69
CA ALA A 82 6.16 6.09 19.11
C ALA A 82 6.90 6.96 20.14
N LEU A 83 6.43 6.99 21.39
CA LEU A 83 7.07 7.72 22.48
C LEU A 83 8.47 7.18 22.79
N ARG A 84 8.62 5.85 22.92
CA ARG A 84 9.94 5.22 23.11
C ARG A 84 10.88 5.52 21.94
N TRP A 85 10.37 5.49 20.72
CA TRP A 85 11.17 5.82 19.55
C TRP A 85 11.64 7.28 19.58
N GLN A 86 10.78 8.22 19.99
CA GLN A 86 11.15 9.63 20.14
C GLN A 86 12.20 9.85 21.25
N GLU A 87 12.13 9.12 22.37
CA GLU A 87 13.15 9.18 23.43
C GLU A 87 14.52 8.67 22.96
N GLU A 88 14.54 7.66 22.09
CA GLU A 88 15.76 7.02 21.58
C GLU A 88 16.38 7.75 20.38
N ASN A 89 15.61 8.57 19.67
CA ASN A 89 16.02 9.22 18.42
C ASN A 89 15.97 10.74 18.57
N PRO A 90 17.09 11.45 18.37
CA PRO A 90 17.07 12.91 18.42
C PRO A 90 16.14 13.47 17.33
N VAL A 91 15.58 14.65 17.60
CA VAL A 91 14.73 15.36 16.64
C VAL A 91 15.49 15.56 15.33
N ASP A 92 14.99 14.96 14.27
CA ASP A 92 15.59 15.09 12.96
C ASP A 92 15.35 16.52 12.44
N PRO A 93 16.40 17.25 12.01
CA PRO A 93 16.27 18.63 11.55
C PRO A 93 15.37 18.80 10.31
N GLU A 94 14.98 17.71 9.63
CA GLU A 94 13.97 17.76 8.56
C GLU A 94 12.54 18.05 9.08
N PHE A 95 12.25 17.78 10.36
CA PHE A 95 10.95 18.04 10.97
C PHE A 95 10.87 19.45 11.56
N GLN A 96 9.69 20.07 11.50
CA GLN A 96 9.48 21.41 12.04
C GLN A 96 9.38 21.41 13.56
N ASP A 97 8.77 20.36 14.13
CA ASP A 97 8.58 20.16 15.56
C ASP A 97 8.63 18.67 15.94
N GLU A 98 8.68 18.39 17.24
CA GLU A 98 8.75 17.01 17.78
C GLU A 98 7.44 16.25 17.54
N ASP A 99 6.31 16.95 17.52
CA ASP A 99 4.98 16.39 17.29
C ASP A 99 4.85 15.81 15.88
N ASP A 100 5.41 16.48 14.88
CA ASP A 100 5.46 16.00 13.49
C ASP A 100 6.26 14.70 13.38
N GLN A 101 7.37 14.61 14.10
CA GLN A 101 8.21 13.41 14.14
C GLN A 101 7.48 12.25 14.84
N PHE A 102 6.79 12.54 15.94
CA PHE A 102 5.95 11.59 16.66
C PHE A 102 4.82 11.06 15.76
N LEU A 103 4.08 11.96 15.10
CA LEU A 103 2.98 11.60 14.20
C LEU A 103 3.46 10.79 12.99
N ALA A 104 4.64 11.11 12.45
CA ALA A 104 5.26 10.33 11.38
C ALA A 104 5.58 8.90 11.83
N GLU A 105 6.12 8.71 13.04
CA GLU A 105 6.39 7.37 13.55
C GLU A 105 5.09 6.62 13.92
N PHE A 106 4.10 7.30 14.50
CA PHE A 106 2.79 6.71 14.74
C PHE A 106 2.15 6.21 13.43
N ALA A 107 2.16 7.05 12.38
CA ALA A 107 1.65 6.69 11.07
C ALA A 107 2.44 5.51 10.47
N SER A 108 3.76 5.52 10.63
CA SER A 108 4.65 4.42 10.25
C SER A 108 4.29 3.09 10.96
N ILE A 109 3.97 3.12 12.26
CA ILE A 109 3.46 1.95 13.00
C ILE A 109 2.11 1.50 12.42
N PHE A 110 1.17 2.43 12.21
CA PHE A 110 -0.13 2.12 11.62
C PHE A 110 0.00 1.48 10.24
N PHE A 111 0.79 2.05 9.32
CA PHE A 111 0.94 1.54 7.96
C PHE A 111 1.55 0.14 7.89
N ARG A 112 2.32 -0.27 8.91
CA ARG A 112 2.91 -1.62 8.99
C ARG A 112 2.01 -2.64 9.69
N THR A 113 1.06 -2.20 10.50
CA THR A 113 0.16 -3.09 11.24
C THR A 113 -1.05 -3.46 10.40
N PRO A 114 -1.39 -4.75 10.22
CA PRO A 114 -2.58 -5.16 9.47
C PRO A 114 -3.85 -4.50 10.01
N LEU A 115 -4.78 -4.07 9.14
CA LEU A 115 -6.03 -3.44 9.59
C LEU A 115 -6.86 -4.35 10.50
N SER A 116 -6.75 -5.67 10.34
CA SER A 116 -7.40 -6.66 11.22
C SER A 116 -6.94 -6.62 12.67
N GLN A 117 -5.80 -5.98 12.96
CA GLN A 117 -5.25 -5.80 14.30
C GLN A 117 -5.37 -4.36 14.81
N SER A 118 -5.46 -3.38 13.91
CA SER A 118 -5.49 -1.96 14.29
C SER A 118 -6.89 -1.35 14.31
N THR A 119 -7.88 -1.91 13.61
CA THR A 119 -9.22 -1.30 13.47
C THR A 119 -10.33 -2.07 14.19
N LEU A 120 -11.36 -1.33 14.60
CA LEU A 120 -12.57 -1.87 15.22
C LEU A 120 -13.42 -2.60 14.18
N ALA A 121 -13.83 -3.82 14.53
CA ALA A 121 -14.62 -4.64 13.60
C ALA A 121 -15.99 -4.01 13.29
N GLY A 122 -16.36 -4.00 12.01
CA GLY A 122 -17.65 -3.48 11.53
C GLY A 122 -17.74 -1.95 11.44
N HIS A 123 -16.64 -1.22 11.67
CA HIS A 123 -16.59 0.23 11.55
C HIS A 123 -16.07 0.74 10.20
N GLY A 124 -15.58 -0.15 9.32
CA GLY A 124 -15.19 0.18 7.96
C GLY A 124 -16.35 0.05 6.98
N LEU A 125 -16.40 -1.06 6.24
CA LEU A 125 -17.42 -1.36 5.26
C LEU A 125 -18.76 -1.72 5.95
N PRO A 126 -19.89 -1.20 5.44
CA PRO A 126 -21.20 -1.60 5.96
C PRO A 126 -21.43 -3.10 5.68
N PRO A 127 -22.11 -3.83 6.58
CA PRO A 127 -22.37 -5.25 6.38
C PRO A 127 -23.22 -5.49 5.13
N PHE A 128 -22.71 -6.30 4.20
CA PHE A 128 -23.40 -6.61 2.95
C PHE A 128 -24.35 -7.80 3.11
N SER A 129 -25.55 -7.59 3.64
CA SER A 129 -26.54 -8.66 3.80
C SER A 129 -27.06 -9.23 2.46
N ASN A 130 -26.95 -8.48 1.36
CA ASN A 130 -27.26 -8.95 0.00
C ASN A 130 -26.30 -8.34 -1.04
N VAL A 131 -25.10 -8.93 -1.12
CA VAL A 131 -23.98 -8.51 -1.98
C VAL A 131 -24.42 -8.26 -3.43
N ALA A 132 -25.29 -9.11 -4.00
CA ALA A 132 -25.63 -9.05 -5.42
C ALA A 132 -26.48 -7.84 -5.84
N THR A 133 -27.25 -7.26 -4.90
CA THR A 133 -28.22 -6.17 -5.19
C THR A 133 -27.85 -4.84 -4.55
N ALA A 134 -26.79 -4.81 -3.73
CA ALA A 134 -26.34 -3.60 -3.06
C ALA A 134 -25.84 -2.56 -4.09
N CYS A 135 -26.47 -1.39 -4.07
CA CYS A 135 -25.96 -0.17 -4.69
C CYS A 135 -25.80 0.86 -3.58
N LEU A 136 -24.58 1.07 -3.13
CA LEU A 136 -24.25 1.91 -1.98
C LEU A 136 -23.21 2.94 -2.39
N LYS A 137 -23.35 4.17 -1.89
CA LYS A 137 -22.31 5.19 -1.98
C LYS A 137 -21.67 5.36 -0.61
N ILE A 138 -20.39 5.05 -0.51
CA ILE A 138 -19.59 5.31 0.68
C ILE A 138 -19.12 6.77 0.62
N ARG A 139 -19.44 7.56 1.64
CA ARG A 139 -19.11 9.00 1.66
C ARG A 139 -17.80 9.29 2.38
N GLY A 140 -17.66 8.77 3.60
CA GLY A 140 -16.56 9.13 4.50
C GLY A 140 -15.23 8.45 4.15
N PRO A 141 -14.14 8.92 4.76
CA PRO A 141 -12.84 8.27 4.66
C PRO A 141 -12.91 6.87 5.30
N ILE A 142 -12.51 5.88 4.52
CA ILE A 142 -12.30 4.52 5.02
C ILE A 142 -10.88 4.12 4.65
N TRP A 143 -10.12 3.68 5.65
CA TRP A 143 -8.87 3.00 5.43
C TRP A 143 -9.13 1.57 4.97
N MET A 144 -8.59 1.24 3.81
CA MET A 144 -8.63 -0.08 3.20
C MET A 144 -7.21 -0.58 3.04
N GLU A 145 -6.99 -1.88 3.18
CA GLU A 145 -5.72 -2.53 2.99
C GLU A 145 -5.77 -3.43 1.76
N VAL A 146 -4.74 -3.34 0.92
CA VAL A 146 -4.60 -4.14 -0.29
C VAL A 146 -4.23 -5.58 0.09
N VAL A 147 -5.15 -6.51 -0.10
CA VAL A 147 -4.92 -7.96 0.09
C VAL A 147 -4.32 -8.58 -1.17
N ALA A 148 -4.81 -8.17 -2.34
CA ALA A 148 -4.30 -8.61 -3.63
C ALA A 148 -4.51 -7.53 -4.70
N ILE A 149 -3.67 -7.57 -5.74
CA ILE A 149 -3.73 -6.67 -6.88
C ILE A 149 -3.43 -7.44 -8.17
N ASP A 150 -4.20 -7.17 -9.23
CA ASP A 150 -4.03 -7.75 -10.56
C ASP A 150 -4.41 -6.71 -11.64
N ASP A 151 -4.10 -6.96 -12.91
CA ASP A 151 -4.54 -6.13 -14.05
C ASP A 151 -5.44 -6.90 -15.00
N LEU A 152 -6.73 -6.55 -15.01
CA LEU A 152 -7.74 -7.22 -15.84
C LEU A 152 -7.71 -6.78 -17.31
N GLY A 153 -7.09 -5.65 -17.62
CA GLY A 153 -6.99 -5.16 -18.99
C GLY A 153 -5.86 -5.83 -19.79
N VAL A 154 -4.93 -6.48 -19.11
CA VAL A 154 -3.79 -7.18 -19.69
C VAL A 154 -3.96 -8.69 -19.59
N SER A 155 -3.54 -9.42 -20.62
CA SER A 155 -3.52 -10.87 -20.57
C SER A 155 -2.56 -11.36 -19.48
N ALA A 156 -3.01 -12.29 -18.64
CA ALA A 156 -2.18 -12.96 -17.63
C ALA A 156 -0.89 -13.55 -18.22
N PHE A 157 -0.90 -14.01 -19.47
CA PHE A 157 0.30 -14.51 -20.15
C PHE A 157 1.35 -13.41 -20.37
N VAL A 158 0.92 -12.19 -20.68
CA VAL A 158 1.82 -11.04 -20.86
C VAL A 158 2.39 -10.60 -19.51
N LEU A 159 1.56 -10.54 -18.47
CA LEU A 159 2.02 -10.24 -17.11
C LEU A 159 3.04 -11.29 -16.64
N GLU A 160 2.74 -12.58 -16.86
CA GLU A 160 3.62 -13.68 -16.50
C GLU A 160 4.96 -13.64 -17.26
N LYS A 161 4.92 -13.30 -18.55
CA LYS A 161 6.16 -13.11 -19.33
C LYS A 161 7.04 -12.02 -18.73
N VAL A 162 6.46 -10.85 -18.37
CA VAL A 162 7.21 -9.78 -17.71
C VAL A 162 7.72 -10.22 -16.34
N ARG A 163 6.92 -10.98 -15.57
CA ARG A 163 7.33 -11.55 -14.28
C ARG A 163 8.58 -12.43 -14.43
N ILE A 164 8.58 -13.34 -15.40
CA ILE A 164 9.72 -14.23 -15.70
C ILE A 164 10.95 -13.42 -16.12
N GLU A 165 10.79 -12.42 -16.99
CA GLU A 165 11.88 -11.54 -17.42
C GLU A 165 12.50 -10.76 -16.25
N ARG A 166 11.67 -10.22 -15.35
CA ARG A 166 12.13 -9.56 -14.11
C ARG A 166 12.90 -10.53 -13.21
N GLN A 167 12.34 -11.73 -12.97
CA GLN A 167 12.97 -12.75 -12.14
C GLN A 167 14.35 -13.14 -12.69
N LYS A 168 14.44 -13.36 -14.00
CA LYS A 168 15.71 -13.67 -14.67
C LYS A 168 16.73 -12.54 -14.51
N TYR A 169 16.32 -11.28 -14.74
CA TYR A 169 17.21 -10.13 -14.59
C TYR A 169 17.79 -10.02 -13.18
N ILE A 170 16.94 -10.17 -12.16
CA ILE A 170 17.35 -10.07 -10.75
C ILE A 170 18.29 -11.22 -10.41
N PHE A 171 17.95 -12.43 -10.82
CA PHE A 171 18.79 -13.61 -10.62
C PHE A 171 20.17 -13.45 -11.27
N ASP A 172 20.24 -12.93 -12.50
CA ASP A 172 21.50 -12.69 -13.20
C ASP A 172 22.38 -11.68 -12.45
N ARG A 173 21.78 -10.60 -11.91
CA ARG A 173 22.49 -9.58 -11.12
C ARG A 173 22.99 -10.11 -9.78
N ILE A 174 22.16 -10.85 -9.06
CA ILE A 174 22.54 -11.46 -7.79
C ILE A 174 23.63 -12.51 -8.01
N SER A 175 23.48 -13.37 -9.03
CA SER A 175 24.47 -14.39 -9.38
C SER A 175 25.82 -13.79 -9.75
N GLN A 176 25.81 -12.65 -10.46
CA GLN A 176 27.03 -11.91 -10.75
C GLN A 176 27.71 -11.42 -9.47
N ALA A 177 26.96 -10.75 -8.58
CA ALA A 177 27.49 -10.26 -7.31
C ALA A 177 28.04 -11.40 -6.43
N ALA A 178 27.35 -12.55 -6.39
CA ALA A 178 27.79 -13.73 -5.66
C ALA A 178 29.12 -14.31 -6.20
N ARG A 179 29.29 -14.40 -7.53
CA ARG A 179 30.56 -14.83 -8.15
C ARG A 179 31.72 -13.87 -7.85
N GLU A 180 31.41 -12.59 -7.74
CA GLU A 180 32.34 -11.53 -7.34
C GLU A 180 32.56 -11.48 -5.80
N ARG A 181 31.87 -12.34 -5.03
CA ARG A 181 31.85 -12.34 -3.55
C ARG A 181 31.52 -10.96 -2.97
N ARG A 182 30.58 -10.28 -3.60
CA ARG A 182 30.18 -8.91 -3.29
C ARG A 182 28.74 -8.88 -2.80
N VAL A 183 28.51 -8.12 -1.72
CA VAL A 183 27.16 -7.80 -1.25
C VAL A 183 26.67 -6.57 -2.01
N LEU A 184 25.44 -6.64 -2.54
CA LEU A 184 24.81 -5.49 -3.19
C LEU A 184 24.48 -4.43 -2.14
N SER A 185 24.94 -3.20 -2.38
CA SER A 185 24.52 -2.05 -1.58
C SER A 185 23.04 -1.72 -1.81
N ARG A 186 22.46 -0.92 -0.91
CA ARG A 186 21.05 -0.51 -1.02
C ARG A 186 20.79 0.29 -2.29
N GLU A 187 21.73 1.15 -2.66
CA GLU A 187 21.68 1.99 -3.85
C GLU A 187 21.71 1.13 -5.12
N GLU A 188 22.53 0.09 -5.13
CA GLU A 188 22.59 -0.85 -6.25
C GLU A 188 21.33 -1.69 -6.37
N SER A 189 20.79 -2.18 -5.26
CA SER A 189 19.51 -2.89 -5.24
C SER A 189 18.36 -1.99 -5.75
N ALA A 190 18.36 -0.71 -5.36
CA ALA A 190 17.41 0.27 -5.89
C ALA A 190 17.59 0.52 -7.39
N ALA A 191 18.85 0.64 -7.87
CA ALA A 191 19.15 0.80 -9.28
C ALA A 191 18.74 -0.42 -10.11
N ILE A 192 18.95 -1.63 -9.58
CA ILE A 192 18.48 -2.88 -10.19
C ILE A 192 16.95 -2.84 -10.34
N ARG A 193 16.23 -2.52 -9.25
CA ARG A 193 14.75 -2.42 -9.27
C ARG A 193 14.25 -1.40 -10.29
N ALA A 194 14.90 -0.23 -10.37
CA ALA A 194 14.56 0.82 -11.33
C ALA A 194 14.80 0.41 -12.80
N SER A 195 15.73 -0.53 -13.05
CA SER A 195 16.02 -1.04 -14.39
C SER A 195 15.13 -2.20 -14.84
N LEU A 196 14.27 -2.72 -13.96
CA LEU A 196 13.39 -3.84 -14.29
C LEU A 196 12.33 -3.42 -15.32
N PRO A 197 11.95 -4.31 -16.26
CA PRO A 197 10.84 -4.03 -17.16
C PRO A 197 9.56 -3.82 -16.35
N LYS A 198 8.85 -2.73 -16.64
CA LYS A 198 7.58 -2.39 -15.96
C LYS A 198 6.47 -3.33 -16.40
N TYR A 199 5.56 -3.66 -15.48
CA TYR A 199 4.35 -4.38 -15.86
C TYR A 199 3.49 -3.47 -16.76
N PRO A 200 2.97 -3.98 -17.89
CA PRO A 200 1.95 -3.25 -18.64
C PRO A 200 0.73 -3.04 -17.73
N ARG A 201 0.12 -1.86 -17.84
CA ARG A 201 -1.01 -1.46 -17.01
C ARG A 201 -2.17 -0.96 -17.87
N LYS A 202 -3.39 -1.36 -17.51
CA LYS A 202 -4.65 -0.90 -18.10
C LYS A 202 -5.75 -0.70 -17.06
N THR A 203 -6.10 -1.74 -16.30
CA THR A 203 -7.21 -1.66 -15.34
C THR A 203 -6.92 -2.55 -14.15
N LEU A 204 -6.63 -1.92 -13.03
CA LEU A 204 -6.32 -2.62 -11.79
C LEU A 204 -7.59 -3.19 -11.16
N HIS A 205 -7.45 -4.43 -10.69
CA HIS A 205 -8.39 -5.12 -9.83
C HIS A 205 -7.72 -5.36 -8.49
N PHE A 206 -8.40 -4.96 -7.43
CA PHE A 206 -7.93 -5.12 -6.07
C PHE A 206 -8.84 -6.07 -5.31
N ARG A 207 -8.26 -6.81 -4.38
CA ARG A 207 -8.99 -7.28 -3.21
C ARG A 207 -8.59 -6.39 -2.05
N LEU A 208 -9.55 -5.69 -1.47
CA LEU A 208 -9.33 -4.76 -0.38
C LEU A 208 -9.98 -5.28 0.89
N THR A 209 -9.39 -5.03 2.06
CA THR A 209 -9.99 -5.34 3.37
C THR A 209 -10.05 -4.10 4.24
N ASP A 210 -11.11 -3.94 5.03
CA ASP A 210 -11.15 -2.94 6.11
C ASP A 210 -10.59 -3.50 7.44
N GLY A 211 -10.03 -4.72 7.41
CA GLY A 211 -9.59 -5.48 8.58
C GLY A 211 -10.59 -6.52 9.07
N SER A 212 -11.87 -6.41 8.68
CA SER A 212 -12.95 -7.32 9.06
C SER A 212 -13.65 -7.98 7.87
N GLN A 213 -13.83 -7.24 6.78
CA GLN A 213 -14.51 -7.64 5.56
C GLN A 213 -13.64 -7.34 4.35
N GLU A 214 -13.66 -8.26 3.38
CA GLU A 214 -12.99 -8.09 2.10
C GLU A 214 -13.99 -7.69 1.00
N ILE A 215 -13.53 -6.89 0.03
CA ILE A 215 -14.31 -6.48 -1.14
C ILE A 215 -13.42 -6.48 -2.40
N ASP A 216 -13.97 -6.98 -3.50
CA ASP A 216 -13.35 -6.81 -4.81
C ASP A 216 -13.57 -5.37 -5.29
N ALA A 217 -12.51 -4.71 -5.73
CA ALA A 217 -12.54 -3.34 -6.19
C ALA A 217 -11.92 -3.20 -7.58
N TYR A 218 -12.48 -2.30 -8.38
CA TYR A 218 -12.08 -2.07 -9.77
C TYR A 218 -11.73 -0.62 -9.97
N GLU A 219 -10.57 -0.40 -10.58
CA GLU A 219 -10.17 0.89 -11.10
C GLU A 219 -11.08 1.30 -12.27
N ILE A 220 -11.63 2.51 -12.22
CA ILE A 220 -12.45 3.08 -13.29
C ILE A 220 -12.06 4.55 -13.55
N ASN A 221 -12.34 5.02 -14.77
CA ASN A 221 -12.09 6.40 -15.20
C ASN A 221 -10.62 6.84 -15.14
N GLY A 222 -9.70 5.89 -15.37
CA GLY A 222 -8.27 6.15 -15.54
C GLY A 222 -7.42 5.55 -14.43
N PRO A 223 -6.08 5.62 -14.58
CA PRO A 223 -5.15 5.04 -13.63
C PRO A 223 -5.17 5.77 -12.29
N LEU A 224 -5.31 5.02 -11.19
CA LEU A 224 -5.04 5.48 -9.84
C LEU A 224 -3.58 5.97 -9.73
N PRO A 225 -3.34 7.15 -9.13
CA PRO A 225 -2.00 7.69 -8.96
C PRO A 225 -1.23 6.87 -7.93
N HIS A 226 0.08 6.70 -8.12
CA HIS A 226 0.99 6.01 -7.18
C HIS A 226 0.65 4.54 -6.87
N ILE A 227 -0.26 3.94 -7.63
CA ILE A 227 -0.60 2.51 -7.52
C ILE A 227 -0.20 1.80 -8.80
N SER A 228 0.58 0.73 -8.66
CA SER A 228 1.04 -0.09 -9.78
C SER A 228 1.44 -1.49 -9.32
N LEU A 229 1.41 -2.46 -10.24
CA LEU A 229 1.78 -3.84 -9.93
C LEU A 229 3.25 -4.03 -9.53
N ASP A 230 4.12 -3.09 -9.90
CA ASP A 230 5.55 -3.13 -9.62
C ASP A 230 5.94 -2.47 -8.29
N GLU A 231 5.14 -1.53 -7.78
CA GLU A 231 5.46 -0.74 -6.58
C GLU A 231 4.51 -1.02 -5.41
N THR A 232 3.24 -1.33 -5.70
CA THR A 232 2.23 -1.60 -4.66
C THR A 232 2.37 -3.02 -4.12
N TYR A 233 2.50 -3.13 -2.79
CA TYR A 233 2.65 -4.40 -2.07
C TYR A 233 1.35 -4.79 -1.33
N VAL A 234 1.29 -6.05 -0.87
CA VAL A 234 0.18 -6.52 -0.02
C VAL A 234 0.34 -5.95 1.38
N GLY A 235 -0.75 -5.47 1.97
CA GLY A 235 -0.74 -4.70 3.21
C GLY A 235 -0.67 -3.20 2.99
N HIS A 236 -0.55 -2.73 1.74
CA HIS A 236 -0.56 -1.31 1.41
C HIS A 236 -1.91 -0.67 1.77
N LYS A 237 -1.89 0.49 2.42
CA LYS A 237 -3.11 1.14 2.91
C LYS A 237 -3.56 2.27 1.99
N LEU A 238 -4.85 2.30 1.71
CA LEU A 238 -5.53 3.28 0.87
C LEU A 238 -6.62 3.96 1.70
N ARG A 239 -6.61 5.29 1.74
CA ARG A 239 -7.72 6.06 2.30
C ARG A 239 -8.68 6.40 1.18
N LEU A 240 -9.85 5.78 1.19
CA LEU A 240 -10.85 5.93 0.15
C LEU A 240 -12.01 6.81 0.62
N GLU A 241 -12.49 7.67 -0.28
CA GLU A 241 -13.60 8.57 -0.05
C GLU A 241 -14.55 8.60 -1.27
N ASN A 242 -15.84 8.80 -1.02
CA ASN A 242 -16.83 9.08 -2.07
C ASN A 242 -16.95 8.04 -3.21
N PHE A 243 -16.72 6.75 -2.93
CA PHE A 243 -16.77 5.67 -3.93
C PHE A 243 -18.10 4.91 -3.91
N HIS A 244 -18.36 4.16 -4.98
CA HIS A 244 -19.59 3.36 -5.12
C HIS A 244 -19.30 1.88 -4.98
N ILE A 245 -20.23 1.18 -4.35
CA ILE A 245 -20.30 -0.27 -4.32
C ILE A 245 -21.54 -0.69 -5.09
N ILE A 246 -21.36 -1.44 -6.18
CA ILE A 246 -22.45 -1.91 -7.05
C ILE A 246 -22.30 -3.42 -7.18
N SER A 247 -23.37 -4.16 -6.84
CA SER A 247 -23.37 -5.62 -6.81
C SER A 247 -22.20 -6.20 -6.01
N GLY A 248 -21.88 -5.55 -4.89
CA GLY A 248 -20.86 -6.01 -3.96
C GLY A 248 -19.42 -5.75 -4.40
N LYS A 249 -19.24 -4.96 -5.45
CA LYS A 249 -17.93 -4.60 -6.00
C LYS A 249 -17.73 -3.10 -5.84
N ALA A 250 -16.57 -2.70 -5.34
CA ALA A 250 -16.20 -1.30 -5.24
C ALA A 250 -15.69 -0.80 -6.59
N TYR A 251 -16.04 0.43 -6.94
CA TYR A 251 -15.56 1.11 -8.14
C TYR A 251 -14.81 2.37 -7.72
N ILE A 252 -13.50 2.36 -7.94
CA ILE A 252 -12.57 3.36 -7.43
C ILE A 252 -12.05 4.20 -8.59
N MET A 253 -12.24 5.50 -8.49
CA MET A 253 -11.67 6.49 -9.40
C MET A 253 -10.45 7.15 -8.75
N PRO A 254 -9.56 7.80 -9.53
CA PRO A 254 -8.46 8.60 -8.98
C PRO A 254 -8.90 9.62 -7.93
N SER A 255 -10.07 10.26 -8.14
CA SER A 255 -10.64 11.22 -7.19
C SER A 255 -11.17 10.61 -5.89
N ASN A 256 -11.23 9.28 -5.80
CA ASN A 256 -11.66 8.58 -4.58
C ASN A 256 -10.49 8.25 -3.65
N VAL A 257 -9.24 8.38 -4.10
CA VAL A 257 -8.06 8.08 -3.29
C VAL A 257 -7.60 9.38 -2.64
N ALA A 258 -7.87 9.55 -1.35
CA ALA A 258 -7.51 10.74 -0.59
C ALA A 258 -6.05 10.68 -0.12
N GLU A 259 -5.61 9.50 0.31
CA GLU A 259 -4.28 9.30 0.88
C GLU A 259 -3.81 7.88 0.59
N ILE A 260 -2.50 7.75 0.43
CA ILE A 260 -1.83 6.47 0.18
C ILE A 260 -0.79 6.31 1.28
N GLY A 261 -0.93 5.24 2.06
CA GLY A 261 0.00 4.92 3.13
C GLY A 261 1.36 4.53 2.56
N VAL A 262 2.31 5.47 2.57
CA VAL A 262 3.67 5.19 2.11
C VAL A 262 4.42 4.50 3.24
N ILE A 263 4.66 3.19 3.10
CA ILE A 263 5.69 2.55 3.92
C ILE A 263 7.05 2.98 3.37
N PRO A 264 7.96 3.50 4.22
CA PRO A 264 9.30 3.88 3.77
C PRO A 264 10.00 2.70 3.07
N PRO A 265 10.68 2.93 1.93
CA PRO A 265 11.35 1.89 1.16
C PRO A 265 12.32 1.00 1.96
N GLN A 266 12.83 1.52 3.09
CA GLN A 266 13.68 0.83 4.06
C GLN A 266 13.03 -0.46 4.62
N LEU A 267 11.70 -0.51 4.66
CA LEU A 267 10.94 -1.61 5.29
C LEU A 267 10.37 -2.60 4.28
N TRP A 268 10.61 -2.34 2.99
CA TRP A 268 10.20 -3.24 1.93
C TRP A 268 10.98 -4.57 1.97
N ASP A 269 12.16 -4.60 2.60
CA ASP A 269 13.07 -5.76 2.65
C ASP A 269 12.54 -6.98 3.47
N GLY A 270 11.29 -6.92 3.96
CA GLY A 270 10.61 -8.05 4.59
C GLY A 270 9.13 -8.19 4.26
N MET A 271 8.53 -7.20 3.60
CA MET A 271 7.12 -7.23 3.22
C MET A 271 6.97 -7.95 1.88
N HIS A 272 6.05 -8.90 1.83
CA HIS A 272 5.71 -9.63 0.62
C HIS A 272 5.12 -8.65 -0.39
N THR A 273 5.95 -8.10 -1.29
CA THR A 273 5.47 -7.91 -2.65
C THR A 273 4.88 -9.26 -3.09
N VAL A 274 3.84 -9.28 -3.92
CA VAL A 274 3.25 -10.53 -4.48
C VAL A 274 4.26 -11.30 -5.35
N SER A 275 5.55 -11.02 -5.21
CA SER A 275 6.64 -11.46 -6.04
C SER A 275 7.55 -12.44 -5.27
N PRO A 276 8.03 -13.52 -5.93
CA PRO A 276 9.06 -14.46 -5.43
C PRO A 276 10.38 -13.84 -4.95
N HIS A 277 10.55 -12.52 -5.09
CA HIS A 277 11.77 -11.77 -4.83
C HIS A 277 12.30 -11.91 -3.40
N THR A 278 11.45 -11.67 -2.39
CA THR A 278 11.85 -11.66 -0.98
C THR A 278 12.28 -13.05 -0.49
N ARG A 279 11.76 -14.10 -1.14
CA ARG A 279 12.19 -15.48 -0.89
C ARG A 279 13.58 -15.71 -1.48
N MET A 280 13.82 -15.27 -2.71
CA MET A 280 15.09 -15.46 -3.40
C MET A 280 16.25 -14.70 -2.73
N GLU A 281 16.01 -13.49 -2.21
CA GLU A 281 17.03 -12.73 -1.45
C GLU A 281 17.42 -13.42 -0.14
N LYS A 282 16.44 -13.98 0.58
CA LYS A 282 16.71 -14.79 1.79
C LYS A 282 17.48 -16.07 1.44
N GLU A 283 17.10 -16.75 0.36
CA GLU A 283 17.78 -17.95 -0.14
C GLU A 283 19.23 -17.66 -0.53
N VAL A 284 19.51 -16.54 -1.19
CA VAL A 284 20.86 -16.10 -1.56
C VAL A 284 21.70 -15.80 -0.31
N ARG A 285 21.13 -15.08 0.66
CA ARG A 285 21.82 -14.80 1.93
C ARG A 285 22.17 -16.09 2.66
N LEU A 286 21.24 -17.05 2.68
CA LEU A 286 21.45 -18.39 3.26
C LEU A 286 22.58 -19.13 2.53
N CYS A 287 22.61 -19.08 1.19
CA CYS A 287 23.68 -19.66 0.39
C CYS A 287 25.06 -19.07 0.71
N GLN A 288 25.12 -17.74 0.90
CA GLN A 288 26.36 -17.06 1.30
C GLN A 288 26.82 -17.46 2.70
N GLU A 289 25.89 -17.57 3.67
CA GLU A 289 26.19 -18.00 5.04
C GLU A 289 26.66 -19.45 5.11
N LEU A 290 26.11 -20.30 4.24
CA LEU A 290 26.39 -21.74 4.20
C LEU A 290 27.52 -22.12 3.23
N ASP A 291 28.10 -21.16 2.52
CA ASP A 291 29.11 -21.37 1.45
C ASP A 291 28.67 -22.42 0.39
N VAL A 292 27.37 -22.45 0.08
CA VAL A 292 26.77 -23.33 -0.95
C VAL A 292 26.37 -22.52 -2.17
N GLY A 293 26.51 -23.12 -3.35
CA GLY A 293 26.02 -22.53 -4.57
C GLY A 293 24.49 -22.38 -4.53
N LEU A 294 23.96 -21.29 -5.08
CA LEU A 294 22.51 -21.08 -5.20
C LEU A 294 21.84 -22.22 -6.00
N GLN A 295 22.57 -22.79 -6.95
CA GLN A 295 22.14 -23.96 -7.72
C GLN A 295 21.96 -25.20 -6.83
N ASP A 296 22.88 -25.42 -5.88
CA ASP A 296 22.83 -26.55 -4.94
C ASP A 296 21.61 -26.42 -4.00
N LEU A 297 21.22 -25.19 -3.63
CA LEU A 297 20.01 -24.93 -2.85
C LEU A 297 18.74 -25.28 -3.63
N TYR A 298 18.68 -24.96 -4.92
CA TYR A 298 17.53 -25.30 -5.75
C TYR A 298 17.46 -26.80 -6.06
N ASP A 299 18.61 -27.46 -6.25
CA ASP A 299 18.70 -28.92 -6.39
C ASP A 299 18.30 -29.65 -5.09
N LEU A 300 18.53 -29.03 -3.93
CA LEU A 300 17.98 -29.49 -2.66
C LEU A 300 16.47 -29.27 -2.59
N THR A 301 15.91 -28.15 -3.03
CA THR A 301 14.44 -27.96 -2.96
C THR A 301 13.65 -28.90 -3.88
N SER A 302 14.23 -29.34 -5.01
CA SER A 302 13.63 -30.35 -5.89
C SER A 302 13.66 -31.76 -5.29
N LEU A 303 14.49 -32.03 -4.27
CA LEU A 303 14.44 -33.25 -3.45
C LEU A 303 13.27 -33.28 -2.45
N TRP A 304 12.67 -32.13 -2.12
CA TRP A 304 11.54 -32.01 -1.18
C TRP A 304 10.21 -31.79 -1.90
N GLY A 305 10.22 -31.74 -3.24
CA GLY A 305 9.06 -31.50 -4.10
C GLY A 305 8.52 -32.77 -4.75
N LEU A 306 8.02 -33.72 -3.97
CA LEU A 306 7.11 -34.78 -4.43
C LEU A 306 6.23 -35.23 -3.26
N ASN A 307 4.95 -34.87 -3.33
CA ASN A 307 3.80 -35.44 -2.62
C ASN A 307 4.11 -36.37 -1.43
N CYS A 308 4.12 -35.82 -0.21
CA CYS A 308 3.63 -36.59 0.94
C CYS A 308 2.10 -36.56 0.89
N GLU A 309 1.51 -37.32 -0.04
CA GLU A 309 0.17 -37.85 0.18
C GLU A 309 0.28 -38.80 1.37
N THR A 310 -0.24 -38.36 2.51
CA THR A 310 -0.49 -39.20 3.67
C THR A 310 -1.43 -40.32 3.23
N ILE A 311 -0.88 -41.48 2.85
CA ILE A 311 -1.63 -42.72 2.78
C ILE A 311 -2.04 -43.04 4.21
N VAL A 312 -3.28 -42.71 4.56
CA VAL A 312 -3.94 -43.27 5.73
C VAL A 312 -4.33 -44.68 5.34
N GLU A 313 -3.52 -45.67 5.73
CA GLU A 313 -3.93 -47.07 5.68
C GLU A 313 -5.04 -47.30 6.72
N SER A 314 -6.19 -47.74 6.21
CA SER A 314 -7.32 -48.29 6.95
C SER A 314 -7.11 -49.76 7.28
#